data_AF-A0A1H0G315-F1
#
_entry.id   AF-A0A1H0G315-F1
#
_cell.length_a   1.000
_cell.length_b   1.000
_cell.length_c   1.000
_cell.angle_alpha   90.00
_cell.angle_beta   90.00
_cell.angle_gamma   90.00
#
_symmetry.space_group_name_H-M   'P 1'
#
loop_
_entity.id
_entity.type
_entity.pdbx_description
1 polymer ?
#
loop_
_entity_poly.entity_id
_entity_poly.type
_entity_poly.pdbx_seq_one_letter_code
_entity_poly.pdbx_strand_id
1 'polypeptide(L)' 'MRRIRTVFSTVRISNPRWMVCSDCYPGMAGAFAPLKEICPDRATSELMELTAQLGGVMSYRQAANVLSKFLPVEPS' A
#
# COMPACT_ATOMS: atom_id res chain seq x y z
N MET A 1 -13.68 0.67 1.79
CA MET A 1 -12.42 0.83 2.55
C MET A 1 -11.36 -0.08 1.96
N ARG A 2 -10.13 0.38 1.80
CA ARG A 2 -8.98 -0.44 1.36
C ARG A 2 -7.99 -0.59 2.51
N ARG A 3 -7.35 -1.77 2.59
CA ARG A 3 -6.29 -2.06 3.55
C ARG A 3 -4.93 -1.76 2.91
N ILE A 4 -4.07 -1.04 3.63
CA ILE A 4 -2.69 -0.78 3.26
C ILE A 4 -1.79 -1.38 4.34
N ARG A 5 -0.83 -2.20 3.93
CA ARG A 5 0.17 -2.77 4.83
C ARG A 5 1.29 -1.75 5.04
N THR A 6 1.53 -1.38 6.30
CA THR A 6 2.61 -0.49 6.68
C THR A 6 3.58 -1.22 7.61
N VAL A 7 4.73 -0.62 7.89
CA VAL A 7 5.66 -1.13 8.92
C VAL A 7 5.08 -1.04 10.34
N PHE A 8 4.07 -0.20 10.57
CA PHE A 8 3.48 0.01 11.89
C PHE A 8 2.17 -0.75 12.12
N SER A 9 1.57 -1.33 11.08
CA SER A 9 0.36 -2.19 11.08
C SER A 9 -0.34 -2.11 9.72
N THR A 10 -1.41 -2.88 9.55
CA THR A 10 -2.32 -2.69 8.43
C THR A 10 -3.35 -1.61 8.77
N VAL A 11 -3.43 -0.58 7.93
CA VAL A 11 -4.33 0.56 8.12
C VAL A 11 -5.47 0.49 7.12
N ARG A 12 -6.70 0.72 7.60
CA ARG A 12 -7.89 0.82 6.76
C ARG A 12 -8.11 2.26 6.36
N ILE A 13 -8.01 2.55 5.07
CA ILE A 13 -8.17 3.90 4.52
C ILE A 13 -9.39 3.93 3.60
N SER A 14 -10.15 5.03 3.67
CA SER A 14 -11.20 5.29 2.69
C SER A 14 -10.57 5.58 1.33
N ASN A 15 -11.03 4.89 0.29
CA ASN A 15 -10.55 5.13 -1.07
C ASN A 15 -11.74 5.39 -2.00
N PRO A 16 -12.34 6.58 -1.91
CA PRO A 16 -13.41 6.97 -2.82
C PRO A 16 -12.88 7.06 -4.26
N ARG A 17 -13.75 6.84 -5.25
CA ARG A 17 -13.48 7.30 -6.62
C ARG A 17 -13.88 8.75 -6.70
N TRP A 18 -12.91 9.63 -6.93
CA TRP A 18 -13.16 11.02 -7.22
C TRP A 18 -13.40 11.19 -8.71
N MET A 19 -14.44 11.95 -9.04
CA MET A 19 -14.75 12.37 -10.39
C MET A 19 -14.22 13.77 -10.57
N VAL A 20 -13.45 13.99 -11.63
CA VAL A 20 -13.08 15.34 -12.02
C VAL A 20 -14.32 16.06 -12.56
N CYS A 21 -14.57 17.27 -12.08
CA CYS A 21 -15.66 18.09 -12.59
C CYS A 21 -15.35 18.51 -14.03
N SER A 22 -16.24 18.16 -14.96
CA SER A 22 -16.08 18.43 -16.39
C SER A 22 -16.07 19.92 -16.70
N ASP A 23 -16.77 20.74 -15.91
CA ASP A 23 -16.81 22.19 -16.08
C ASP A 23 -15.55 22.88 -15.55
N CYS A 24 -14.95 22.34 -14.48
CA CYS A 24 -13.72 22.89 -13.91
C CYS A 24 -12.46 22.47 -14.71
N TYR A 25 -12.49 21.30 -15.33
CA TYR A 25 -11.40 20.75 -16.13
C TYR A 25 -11.91 20.24 -17.48
N PRO A 26 -12.22 21.15 -18.43
CA PRO A 26 -12.67 20.77 -19.76
C PRO A 26 -11.61 19.93 -20.46
N GLY A 27 -12.00 18.73 -20.92
CA GLY A 27 -11.12 17.76 -21.58
C GLY A 27 -10.55 16.67 -20.66
N MET A 28 -10.67 16.79 -19.34
CA MET A 28 -10.24 15.75 -18.40
C MET A 28 -11.46 14.99 -17.84
N ALA A 29 -11.94 14.01 -18.61
CA ALA A 29 -12.97 13.08 -18.16
C ALA A 29 -12.31 11.86 -17.53
N GLY A 30 -12.23 11.82 -16.20
CA GLY A 30 -11.60 10.71 -15.50
C GLY A 30 -12.09 10.54 -14.06
N ALA A 31 -12.39 9.31 -13.68
CA ALA A 31 -12.51 8.92 -12.29
C ALA A 31 -11.14 8.42 -11.81
N PHE A 32 -10.62 8.96 -10.72
CA PHE A 32 -9.40 8.45 -10.10
C PHE A 32 -9.65 8.03 -8.66
N ALA A 33 -8.80 7.14 -8.17
CA ALA A 33 -8.86 6.64 -6.80
C ALA A 33 -7.53 7.02 -6.14
N PRO A 34 -7.51 7.92 -5.13
CA PRO A 34 -6.26 8.47 -4.59
C PRO A 34 -5.23 7.42 -4.19
N LEU A 35 -5.64 6.29 -3.58
CA LEU A 35 -4.65 5.27 -3.22
C LEU A 35 -4.02 4.56 -4.41
N LYS A 36 -4.64 4.57 -5.60
CA LYS A 36 -4.02 3.97 -6.78
C LYS A 36 -2.78 4.78 -7.21
N GLU A 37 -2.79 6.08 -6.97
CA GLU A 37 -1.67 6.98 -7.27
C GLU A 37 -0.65 7.01 -6.13
N ILE A 38 -1.12 7.07 -4.88
CA ILE A 38 -0.24 7.21 -3.71
C ILE A 38 0.40 5.87 -3.29
N CYS A 39 -0.33 4.76 -3.37
CA CYS A 39 0.09 3.46 -2.86
C CYS A 39 -0.47 2.31 -3.73
N PRO A 40 0.06 2.13 -4.95
CA PRO A 40 -0.47 1.17 -5.92
C PRO A 40 -0.41 -0.27 -5.42
N ASP A 41 0.68 -0.63 -4.74
CA ASP A 41 0.97 -1.99 -4.26
C ASP A 41 0.26 -2.36 -2.95
N ARG A 42 -0.58 -1.44 -2.41
CA ARG A 42 -1.26 -1.61 -1.12
C ARG A 42 -0.30 -1.89 0.04
N ALA A 43 0.95 -1.49 -0.14
CA ALA A 43 2.02 -1.53 0.85
C ALA A 43 2.76 -0.20 0.78
N THR A 44 3.21 0.32 1.92
CA THR A 44 4.05 1.51 1.91
C THR A 44 5.43 1.20 1.35
N SER A 45 6.08 2.19 0.75
CA SER A 45 7.40 2.03 0.12
C SER A 45 8.45 1.53 1.11
N GLU A 46 8.37 1.93 2.38
CA GLU A 46 9.29 1.51 3.43
C GLU A 46 9.14 0.01 3.73
N LEU A 47 7.90 -0.53 3.72
CA LEU A 47 7.67 -1.95 3.90
C LEU A 47 8.19 -2.76 2.70
N MET A 48 8.03 -2.22 1.49
CA MET A 48 8.54 -2.85 0.27
C MET A 48 10.07 -2.88 0.24
N GLU A 49 10.70 -1.75 0.58
CA GLU A 49 12.15 -1.64 0.66
C GLU A 49 12.72 -2.59 1.71
N LEU A 50 12.15 -2.65 2.91
CA LEU A 50 12.55 -3.58 3.96
C LEU A 50 12.44 -5.04 3.49
N THR A 51 11.36 -5.37 2.79
CA THR A 51 11.15 -6.73 2.24
C THR A 51 12.21 -7.05 1.17
N ALA A 52 12.54 -6.09 0.31
CA ALA A 52 13.56 -6.25 -0.72
C ALA A 52 14.96 -6.40 -0.13
N GLN A 53 15.32 -5.58 0.87
CA GLN A 53 16.60 -5.66 1.57
C GLN A 53 16.78 -7.03 2.24
N LEU A 54 15.75 -7.52 2.94
CA LEU A 54 15.77 -8.86 3.53
C LEU A 54 15.84 -9.96 2.46
N GLY A 55 15.07 -9.83 1.38
CA GLY A 55 15.09 -10.78 0.26
C GLY A 55 16.45 -10.89 -0.43
N GLY A 56 17.31 -9.86 -0.33
CA GLY A 56 18.68 -9.90 -0.84
C GLY A 56 19.66 -10.68 0.04
N VAL A 57 19.38 -10.85 1.34
CA VAL A 57 20.27 -11.50 2.30
C VAL A 57 19.77 -12.85 2.82
N MET A 58 18.49 -13.15 2.66
CA MET A 58 17.89 -14.42 3.12
C MET A 58 16.79 -14.90 2.18
N SER A 59 16.41 -16.18 2.31
CA SER A 59 15.29 -16.72 1.53
C SER A 59 13.97 -16.02 1.88
N TYR A 60 13.04 -15.99 0.91
CA TYR A 60 11.72 -15.38 1.10
C TYR A 60 11.01 -15.86 2.37
N ARG A 61 11.04 -17.16 2.66
CA ARG A 61 10.41 -17.73 3.87
C ARG A 61 11.08 -17.25 5.16
N GLN A 62 12.40 -17.11 5.17
CA GLN A 62 13.12 -16.56 6.33
C GLN A 62 12.81 -15.07 6.51
N ALA A 63 12.79 -14.29 5.44
CA ALA A 63 12.41 -12.88 5.47
C ALA A 63 10.98 -12.70 5.99
N ALA A 64 10.03 -13.50 5.50
CA ALA A 64 8.65 -13.49 5.99
C ALA A 64 8.55 -13.81 7.49
N ASN A 65 9.29 -14.81 7.98
CA ASN A 65 9.33 -15.15 9.40
C ASN A 65 9.95 -14.05 10.28
N VAL A 66 10.96 -13.33 9.77
CA VAL A 66 11.54 -12.18 10.47
C VAL A 66 10.52 -11.05 10.51
N LEU A 67 9.93 -10.69 9.37
CA LEU A 67 8.93 -9.62 9.28
C LEU A 67 7.71 -9.90 10.17
N SER A 68 7.23 -11.14 10.25
CA SER A 68 6.09 -11.50 11.10
C SER A 68 6.37 -11.41 12.61
N LYS A 69 7.64 -11.45 13.02
CA LYS A 69 8.04 -11.32 14.44
C LYS A 69 8.10 -9.86 14.88
N PHE A 70 8.49 -8.96 13.99
CA PHE A 70 8.73 -7.56 14.32
C PHE A 70 7.60 -6.63 13.91
N LEU A 71 6.93 -6.91 12.79
CA LEU A 71 5.83 -6.09 12.32
C LEU A 71 4.51 -6.60 12.92
N PRO A 72 3.62 -5.69 13.34
CA PRO A 72 2.29 -6.08 13.78
C PRO A 72 1.50 -6.63 12.59
N VAL A 73 1.36 -7.96 12.56
CA VAL A 73 0.49 -8.68 11.62
C VAL A 73 -0.95 -8.53 12.13
N GLU A 74 -1.89 -8.11 11.26
CA GLU A 74 -3.32 -8.17 11.61
C GLU A 74 -3.68 -9.63 11.97
N PRO A 75 -4.46 -9.88 13.05
CA PRO A 75 -5.01 -11.20 13.28
C PRO A 75 -5.85 -11.61 12.07
N SER A 76 -5.58 -12.82 11.57
CA SER A 76 -6.24 -13.47 10.43
C SER A 76 -7.75 -13.58 10.60
#